data_AF-A0A246GD61-F1
#
_entry.id   AF-A0A246GD61-F1
#
_cell.length_a   1.000
_cell.length_b   1.000
_cell.length_c   1.000
_cell.angle_alpha   90.00
_cell.angle_beta   90.00
_cell.angle_gamma   90.00
#
_symmetry.space_group_name_H-M   'P 1'
#
loop_
_entity.id
_entity.type
_entity.pdbx_description
1 polymer ?
#
loop_
_entity_poly.entity_id
_entity_poly.type
_entity_poly.pdbx_seq_one_letter_code
_entity_poly.pdbx_strand_id
1 'polypeptide(L)'
;MVVNPYFANPDLDYVYKAQIEVYGHDLSGLLVVKKITENTYRVVMTTDFGNKLIDFTINQHNTKVNYVVEDLNKKIILKILANDLKLLIQEKYIAKIERKNAEVKVLEVDEEAVKNYFYFKNDTNQLIKIIQSSKRKAKFAITFESKITNFAEQIFLEHYNLNINIKLKQIIK
;
A
#
# COMPACT_ATOMS: atom_id res chain seq x y z
N MET A 1 8.57 15.59 -7.87
CA MET A 1 7.69 15.02 -6.83
C MET A 1 7.03 13.77 -7.39
N VAL A 2 6.99 12.68 -6.65
CA VAL A 2 6.20 11.48 -6.99
C VAL A 2 4.80 11.66 -6.40
N VAL A 3 3.76 11.32 -7.17
CA VAL A 3 2.37 11.33 -6.69
C VAL A 3 1.75 9.97 -6.91
N ASN A 4 1.23 9.37 -5.84
CA ASN A 4 0.39 8.17 -5.86
C ASN A 4 -1.10 8.61 -5.82
N PRO A 5 -1.86 8.42 -6.91
CA PRO A 5 -3.22 8.94 -7.00
C PRO A 5 -4.28 8.04 -6.33
N TYR A 6 -3.97 6.76 -6.07
CA TYR A 6 -4.99 5.74 -5.79
C TYR A 6 -5.75 5.88 -4.47
N PHE A 7 -5.26 6.71 -3.56
CA PHE A 7 -5.89 6.98 -2.27
C PHE A 7 -6.00 8.49 -1.96
N ALA A 8 -5.80 9.36 -2.95
CA ALA A 8 -5.59 10.79 -2.71
C ALA A 8 -6.88 11.61 -2.50
N ASN A 9 -8.05 11.10 -2.92
CA ASN A 9 -9.31 11.85 -2.89
C ASN A 9 -9.94 11.83 -1.48
N PRO A 10 -10.10 13.00 -0.81
CA PRO A 10 -10.70 13.07 0.53
C PRO A 10 -12.20 12.78 0.56
N ASP A 11 -12.91 12.88 -0.57
CA ASP A 11 -14.35 12.70 -0.64
C ASP A 11 -14.75 11.23 -0.82
N LEU A 12 -13.78 10.33 -0.97
CA LEU A 12 -14.00 8.92 -1.29
C LEU A 12 -13.54 8.01 -0.16
N ASP A 13 -14.37 7.01 0.12
CA ASP A 13 -14.03 5.88 0.98
C ASP A 13 -13.62 4.70 0.07
N TYR A 14 -12.35 4.31 0.16
CA TYR A 14 -11.80 3.26 -0.69
C TYR A 14 -12.04 1.90 -0.05
N VAL A 15 -12.85 1.06 -0.69
CA VAL A 15 -13.25 -0.25 -0.13
C VAL A 15 -12.80 -1.39 -1.02
N TYR A 16 -12.01 -2.30 -0.44
CA TYR A 16 -11.46 -3.48 -1.09
C TYR A 16 -11.82 -4.74 -0.32
N LYS A 17 -12.14 -5.83 -1.02
CA LYS A 17 -12.02 -7.17 -0.46
C LYS A 17 -10.53 -7.48 -0.33
N ALA A 18 -10.10 -7.76 0.89
CA ALA A 18 -8.72 -8.06 1.23
C ALA A 18 -8.56 -9.56 1.52
N GLN A 19 -7.46 -10.12 1.04
CA GLN A 19 -6.93 -11.42 1.43
C GLN A 19 -5.50 -11.22 1.88
N ILE A 20 -5.21 -11.58 3.13
CA ILE A 20 -3.88 -11.49 3.75
C ILE A 20 -3.45 -12.91 4.07
N GLU A 21 -2.39 -13.37 3.43
CA GLU A 21 -1.69 -14.59 3.79
C GLU A 21 -0.52 -14.18 4.69
N VAL A 22 -0.47 -14.69 5.92
CA VAL A 22 0.56 -14.34 6.90
C VAL A 22 1.00 -15.57 7.69
N TYR A 23 2.25 -15.98 7.50
CA TYR A 23 2.88 -17.12 8.20
C TYR A 23 2.02 -18.40 8.23
N GLY A 24 1.35 -18.73 7.11
CA GLY A 24 0.52 -19.93 6.99
C GLY A 24 -0.93 -19.76 7.46
N HIS A 25 -1.36 -18.53 7.78
CA HIS A 25 -2.74 -18.20 8.08
C HIS A 25 -3.31 -17.29 7.00
N ASP A 26 -4.54 -17.59 6.56
CA ASP A 26 -5.29 -16.76 5.64
C ASP A 26 -6.35 -15.96 6.39
N LEU A 27 -6.28 -14.64 6.26
CA LEU A 27 -7.28 -13.71 6.75
C LEU A 27 -7.95 -13.06 5.57
N SER A 28 -9.28 -13.07 5.55
CA SER A 28 -10.05 -12.40 4.52
C SER A 28 -11.11 -11.49 5.11
N GLY A 29 -11.46 -10.46 4.36
CA GLY A 29 -12.39 -9.46 4.85
C GLY A 29 -12.46 -8.22 3.97
N LEU A 30 -12.92 -7.13 4.55
CA LEU A 30 -12.98 -5.83 3.90
C LEU A 30 -11.92 -4.90 4.46
N LEU A 31 -11.14 -4.26 3.58
CA LEU A 31 -10.24 -3.16 3.89
C LEU A 31 -10.89 -1.86 3.45
N VAL A 32 -11.01 -0.92 4.38
CA VAL A 32 -11.50 0.45 4.14
C VAL A 32 -10.35 1.42 4.39
N VAL A 33 -10.03 2.24 3.41
CA VAL A 33 -9.06 3.34 3.52
C VAL A 33 -9.80 4.66 3.34
N LYS A 34 -9.67 5.56 4.31
CA LYS A 34 -10.24 6.90 4.28
C LYS A 34 -9.16 7.94 4.53
N LYS A 35 -9.07 8.96 3.68
CA LYS A 35 -8.23 10.14 3.92
C LYS A 35 -8.97 11.09 4.87
N ILE A 36 -8.43 11.30 6.05
CA ILE A 36 -9.04 12.10 7.13
C ILE A 36 -8.60 13.57 7.03
N THR A 37 -7.33 13.79 6.71
CA THR A 37 -6.76 15.11 6.45
C THR A 37 -5.77 15.00 5.29
N GLU A 38 -5.09 16.11 4.90
CA GLU A 38 -4.10 16.08 3.81
C GLU A 38 -3.06 14.96 3.97
N ASN A 39 -2.63 14.70 5.21
CA ASN A 39 -1.49 13.82 5.52
C ASN A 39 -1.84 12.66 6.47
N THR A 40 -3.12 12.44 6.74
CA THR A 40 -3.58 11.41 7.69
C THR A 40 -4.66 10.55 7.07
N TYR A 41 -4.47 9.24 7.18
CA TYR A 41 -5.37 8.21 6.71
C TYR A 41 -5.83 7.34 7.86
N ARG A 42 -7.07 6.85 7.79
CA ARG A 42 -7.54 5.75 8.63
C ARG A 42 -7.71 4.51 7.76
N VAL A 43 -7.09 3.41 8.18
CA VAL A 43 -7.15 2.13 7.50
C VAL A 43 -7.75 1.11 8.45
N VAL A 44 -8.90 0.57 8.08
CA VAL A 44 -9.64 -0.40 8.91
C VAL A 44 -9.84 -1.68 8.10
N MET A 45 -9.51 -2.82 8.69
CA MET A 45 -9.86 -4.12 8.15
C MET A 45 -10.88 -4.79 9.06
N THR A 46 -11.93 -5.38 8.49
CA THR A 46 -12.92 -6.20 9.17
C THR A 46 -13.03 -7.57 8.52
N THR A 47 -13.51 -8.58 9.23
CA THR A 47 -13.98 -9.82 8.60
C THR A 47 -15.20 -9.55 7.72
N ASP A 48 -15.59 -10.54 6.90
CA ASP A 48 -16.83 -10.48 6.10
C ASP A 48 -18.10 -10.35 6.99
N PHE A 49 -18.01 -10.66 8.29
CA PHE A 49 -19.10 -10.50 9.28
C PHE A 49 -19.03 -9.18 10.06
N GLY A 50 -18.11 -8.27 9.73
CA GLY A 50 -18.02 -6.94 10.34
C GLY A 50 -17.20 -6.86 11.63
N ASN A 51 -16.62 -7.97 12.10
CA ASN A 51 -15.69 -7.92 13.23
C ASN A 51 -14.40 -7.24 12.82
N LYS A 52 -13.97 -6.22 13.55
CA LYS A 52 -12.73 -5.51 13.28
C LYS A 52 -11.53 -6.44 13.49
N LEU A 53 -10.59 -6.42 12.54
CA LEU A 53 -9.31 -7.14 12.62
C LEU A 53 -8.16 -6.16 12.90
N ILE A 54 -8.16 -5.01 12.22
CA ILE A 54 -7.14 -3.96 12.31
C ILE A 54 -7.80 -2.59 12.20
N ASP A 55 -7.29 -1.60 12.93
CA ASP A 55 -7.60 -0.18 12.76
C ASP A 55 -6.34 0.64 13.01
N PHE A 56 -5.82 1.24 11.94
CA PHE A 56 -4.65 2.09 11.94
C PHE A 56 -5.01 3.52 11.61
N THR A 57 -4.38 4.46 12.30
CA THR A 57 -4.24 5.84 11.83
C THR A 57 -2.82 6.02 11.34
N ILE A 58 -2.66 6.30 10.05
CA ILE A 58 -1.36 6.43 9.38
C ILE A 58 -1.18 7.89 8.97
N ASN A 59 -0.03 8.46 9.29
CA ASN A 59 0.40 9.75 8.75
C ASN A 59 1.80 9.63 8.13
N GLN A 60 2.34 10.75 7.64
CA GLN A 60 3.66 10.79 7.00
C GLN A 60 4.79 10.27 7.90
N HIS A 61 4.69 10.39 9.22
CA HIS A 61 5.78 10.09 10.16
C HIS A 61 5.56 8.79 10.93
N ASN A 62 4.33 8.50 11.33
CA ASN A 62 4.03 7.37 12.21
C ASN A 62 2.69 6.68 11.85
N THR A 63 2.57 5.46 12.36
CA THR A 63 1.33 4.69 12.36
C THR A 63 0.91 4.44 13.80
N LYS A 64 -0.29 4.87 14.16
CA LYS A 64 -0.94 4.55 15.43
C LYS A 64 -1.83 3.34 15.24
N VAL A 65 -1.67 2.34 16.11
CA VAL A 65 -2.58 1.19 16.19
C VAL A 65 -3.73 1.54 17.12
N ASN A 66 -4.95 1.73 16.58
CA ASN A 66 -6.15 1.99 17.36
C ASN A 66 -6.78 0.68 17.85
N TYR A 67 -6.68 -0.39 17.05
CA TYR A 67 -7.17 -1.72 17.40
C TYR A 67 -6.43 -2.77 16.56
N VAL A 68 -6.21 -3.94 17.15
CA VAL A 68 -5.76 -5.15 16.45
C VAL A 68 -6.29 -6.37 17.19
N VAL A 69 -6.76 -7.38 16.45
CA VAL A 69 -7.13 -8.68 17.03
C VAL A 69 -5.87 -9.42 17.52
N GLU A 70 -6.01 -10.26 18.54
CA GLU A 70 -4.89 -10.92 19.21
C GLU A 70 -3.95 -11.67 18.25
N ASP A 71 -4.49 -12.39 17.27
CA ASP A 71 -3.72 -13.17 16.29
C ASP A 71 -2.74 -12.31 15.47
N LEU A 72 -3.11 -11.05 15.23
CA LEU A 72 -2.32 -10.07 14.51
C LEU A 72 -1.46 -9.19 15.42
N ASN A 73 -1.65 -9.27 16.74
CA ASN A 73 -0.97 -8.44 17.74
C ASN A 73 0.47 -8.90 18.03
N LYS A 74 1.22 -9.25 16.97
CA LYS A 74 2.66 -9.52 17.04
C LYS A 74 3.40 -8.30 16.50
N LYS A 75 4.35 -7.78 17.27
CA LYS A 75 5.12 -6.57 16.94
C LYS A 75 5.70 -6.58 15.52
N ILE A 76 6.19 -7.74 15.06
CA ILE A 76 6.76 -7.88 13.71
C ILE A 76 5.67 -7.78 12.62
N ILE A 77 4.51 -8.42 12.81
CA ILE A 77 3.39 -8.41 11.87
C ILE A 77 2.82 -6.99 11.77
N LEU A 78 2.54 -6.36 12.90
CA LEU A 78 2.05 -4.98 12.97
C LEU A 78 2.98 -4.01 12.24
N LYS A 79 4.30 -4.16 12.43
CA LYS A 79 5.29 -3.32 11.76
C LYS A 79 5.27 -3.50 10.24
N ILE A 80 5.19 -4.75 9.76
CA ILE A 80 5.14 -5.05 8.33
C ILE A 80 3.86 -4.47 7.72
N LEU A 81 2.69 -4.81 8.27
CA LEU A 81 1.40 -4.31 7.78
C LEU A 81 1.33 -2.78 7.80
N ALA A 82 1.79 -2.14 8.88
CA ALA A 82 1.80 -0.69 8.99
C ALA A 82 2.70 -0.05 7.92
N ASN A 83 3.88 -0.60 7.66
CA ASN A 83 4.81 -0.09 6.66
C ASN A 83 4.28 -0.29 5.24
N ASP A 84 3.74 -1.47 4.94
CA ASP A 84 3.21 -1.79 3.61
C ASP A 84 2.01 -0.91 3.27
N LEU A 85 1.06 -0.79 4.22
CA LEU A 85 -0.12 0.06 4.06
C LEU A 85 0.27 1.53 3.99
N LYS A 86 1.29 1.97 4.73
CA LYS A 86 1.81 3.34 4.60
C LYS A 86 2.37 3.61 3.20
N LEU A 87 3.21 2.70 2.67
CA LEU A 87 3.76 2.83 1.32
C LEU A 87 2.67 2.79 0.24
N LEU A 88 1.61 2.02 0.49
CA LEU A 88 0.45 1.91 -0.41
C LEU A 88 -0.35 3.21 -0.50
N ILE A 89 -0.60 3.89 0.62
CA ILE A 89 -1.57 5.01 0.68
C ILE A 89 -0.94 6.39 0.68
N GLN A 90 0.36 6.50 0.99
CA GLN A 90 1.01 7.81 1.04
C GLN A 90 1.06 8.43 -0.35
N GLU A 91 0.56 9.66 -0.43
CA GLU A 91 0.32 10.36 -1.68
C GLU A 91 1.61 10.93 -2.30
N LYS A 92 2.45 11.58 -1.49
CA LYS A 92 3.56 12.39 -1.99
C LYS A 92 4.91 11.83 -1.53
N TYR A 93 5.87 11.81 -2.46
CA TYR A 93 7.28 11.54 -2.18
C TYR A 93 8.20 12.50 -2.93
N ILE A 94 9.40 12.68 -2.38
CA ILE A 94 10.46 13.46 -3.02
C ILE A 94 11.35 12.49 -3.80
N ALA A 95 11.21 12.52 -5.13
CA ALA A 95 12.10 11.78 -6.03
C ALA A 95 13.49 12.41 -6.03
N LYS A 96 14.53 11.56 -6.02
CA LYS A 96 15.92 12.00 -6.19
C LYS A 96 16.46 11.73 -7.59
N ILE A 97 16.06 10.61 -8.18
CA ILE A 97 16.51 10.19 -9.50
C ILE A 97 15.28 9.85 -10.34
N GLU A 98 15.31 10.31 -11.59
CA GLU A 98 14.35 9.92 -12.62
C GLU A 98 15.09 9.17 -13.72
N ARG A 99 14.53 8.03 -14.14
CA ARG A 99 15.00 7.27 -15.31
C ARG A 99 13.80 6.97 -16.19
N LYS A 100 13.99 7.00 -17.50
CA LYS A 100 12.92 6.75 -18.46
C LYS A 100 13.46 5.94 -19.63
N ASN A 101 12.67 4.97 -20.09
CA ASN A 101 12.87 4.30 -21.38
C ASN A 101 11.65 4.53 -22.28
N ALA A 102 11.46 3.76 -23.35
CA ALA A 102 10.30 3.93 -24.24
C ALA A 102 8.95 3.69 -23.54
N GLU A 103 8.87 2.73 -22.63
CA GLU A 103 7.60 2.23 -22.06
C GLU A 103 7.30 2.81 -20.67
N VAL A 104 8.33 2.95 -19.83
CA VAL A 104 8.20 3.28 -18.42
C VAL A 104 9.09 4.45 -17.99
N LYS A 105 8.58 5.21 -17.02
CA LYS A 105 9.30 6.17 -16.21
C LYS A 105 9.42 5.62 -14.79
N VAL A 106 10.63 5.64 -14.25
CA VAL A 106 10.94 5.17 -12.91
C VAL A 106 11.45 6.34 -12.07
N LEU A 107 10.80 6.58 -10.93
CA LEU A 107 11.20 7.58 -9.95
C LEU A 107 11.75 6.87 -8.72
N GLU A 108 13.00 7.18 -8.36
CA GLU A 108 13.68 6.67 -7.17
C GLU A 108 13.51 7.64 -6.00
N VAL A 109 13.08 7.09 -4.87
CA VAL A 109 12.91 7.79 -3.60
C VAL A 109 13.78 7.10 -2.55
N ASP A 110 14.66 7.86 -1.91
CA ASP A 110 15.45 7.37 -0.78
C ASP A 110 14.64 7.47 0.52
N GLU A 111 14.57 6.37 1.27
CA GLU A 111 13.94 6.31 2.59
C GLU A 111 14.88 5.60 3.57
N GLU A 112 15.75 6.38 4.21
CA GLU A 112 16.77 5.93 5.16
C GLU A 112 17.57 4.70 4.67
N ALA A 113 17.21 3.51 5.14
CA ALA A 113 17.89 2.24 4.89
C ALA A 113 17.40 1.48 3.65
N VAL A 114 16.35 1.96 3.00
CA VAL A 114 15.74 1.35 1.81
C VAL A 114 15.51 2.39 0.70
N LYS A 115 15.30 1.90 -0.51
CA LYS A 115 14.93 2.72 -1.67
C LYS A 115 13.60 2.24 -2.22
N ASN A 116 12.73 3.17 -2.56
CA ASN A 116 11.45 2.91 -3.23
C ASN A 116 11.56 3.37 -4.68
N TYR A 117 11.17 2.51 -5.62
CA TYR A 117 11.15 2.78 -7.05
C TYR A 117 9.71 2.76 -7.55
N PHE A 118 9.23 3.89 -8.04
CA PHE A 118 7.87 4.05 -8.54
C PHE A 118 7.87 3.97 -10.06
N TYR A 119 7.17 3.00 -10.61
CA TYR A 119 7.08 2.74 -12.05
C TYR A 119 5.78 3.31 -12.59
N PHE A 120 5.92 4.21 -13.56
CA PHE A 120 4.82 4.83 -14.28
C PHE A 120 4.86 4.42 -15.74
N LYS A 121 3.70 4.14 -16.34
CA LYS A 121 3.60 4.04 -17.81
C LYS A 121 3.83 5.41 -18.42
N ASN A 122 4.58 5.47 -19.52
CA ASN A 122 4.92 6.75 -20.15
C ASN A 122 3.76 7.42 -20.88
N ASP A 123 2.88 6.62 -21.48
CA ASP A 123 1.75 7.08 -22.30
C ASP A 123 0.64 7.75 -21.47
N THR A 124 0.38 7.19 -20.28
CA THR A 124 -0.75 7.52 -19.42
C THR A 124 -0.31 8.17 -18.11
N ASN A 125 0.99 8.14 -17.80
CA ASN A 125 1.54 8.53 -16.50
C ASN A 125 0.88 7.77 -15.32
N GLN A 126 0.37 6.58 -15.58
CA GLN A 126 -0.28 5.72 -14.59
C GLN A 126 0.77 5.02 -13.72
N LEU A 127 0.64 5.11 -12.39
CA LEU A 127 1.46 4.34 -11.45
C LEU A 127 1.06 2.86 -11.53
N ILE A 128 1.99 1.99 -11.90
CA ILE A 128 1.71 0.55 -12.09
C ILE A 128 2.43 -0.33 -11.07
N LYS A 129 3.54 0.15 -10.51
CA LYS A 129 4.32 -0.64 -9.55
C LYS A 129 5.12 0.24 -8.61
N ILE A 130 5.27 -0.18 -7.36
CA ILE A 130 6.25 0.32 -6.41
C ILE A 130 7.13 -0.86 -6.02
N ILE A 131 8.46 -0.71 -6.09
CA ILE A 131 9.40 -1.72 -5.62
C ILE A 131 10.21 -1.11 -4.48
N GLN A 132 10.15 -1.72 -3.31
CA GLN A 132 11.06 -1.42 -2.22
C GLN A 132 12.25 -2.36 -2.26
N SER A 133 13.45 -1.79 -2.25
CA SER A 133 14.71 -2.54 -2.31
C SER A 133 15.67 -2.14 -1.21
N SER A 134 16.46 -3.12 -0.79
CA SER A 134 17.73 -2.85 -0.11
C SER A 134 18.83 -2.48 -1.12
N LYS A 135 20.05 -2.25 -0.62
CA LYS A 135 21.24 -2.09 -1.47
C LYS A 135 21.51 -3.28 -2.40
N ARG A 136 21.07 -4.49 -2.05
CA ARG A 136 21.45 -5.74 -2.75
C ARG A 136 20.32 -6.42 -3.50
N LYS A 137 19.09 -6.35 -2.99
CA LYS A 137 17.93 -7.03 -3.58
C LYS A 137 16.61 -6.35 -3.24
N ALA A 138 15.64 -6.53 -4.13
CA ALA A 138 14.25 -6.19 -3.88
C ALA A 138 13.71 -6.97 -2.67
N LYS A 139 12.85 -6.31 -1.90
CA LYS A 139 12.27 -6.87 -0.67
C LYS A 139 10.76 -7.02 -0.76
N PHE A 140 10.11 -6.03 -1.35
CA PHE A 140 8.67 -5.88 -1.36
C PHE A 140 8.25 -5.19 -2.65
N ALA A 141 7.09 -5.53 -3.18
CA ALA A 141 6.49 -4.83 -4.30
C ALA A 141 4.99 -4.59 -4.08
N ILE A 142 4.52 -3.45 -4.56
CA ILE A 142 3.12 -3.14 -4.74
C ILE A 142 2.86 -3.09 -6.25
N THR A 143 1.95 -3.91 -6.76
CA THR A 143 1.53 -3.88 -8.17
C THR A 143 0.08 -3.42 -8.25
N PHE A 144 -0.19 -2.46 -9.13
CA PHE A 144 -1.53 -1.89 -9.35
C PHE A 144 -2.05 -2.36 -10.71
N GLU A 145 -3.16 -3.10 -10.70
CA GLU A 145 -3.94 -3.37 -11.90
C GLU A 145 -5.08 -2.37 -11.95
N SER A 146 -5.06 -1.56 -13.00
CA SER A 146 -5.88 -0.36 -13.10
C SER A 146 -6.27 -0.12 -14.56
N LYS A 147 -7.57 -0.02 -14.86
CA LYS A 147 -8.05 0.40 -16.20
C LYS A 147 -8.06 1.91 -16.38
N ILE A 148 -8.09 2.70 -15.30
CA ILE A 148 -8.14 4.17 -15.30
C ILE A 148 -7.18 4.76 -14.26
N THR A 149 -6.56 5.91 -14.53
CA THR A 149 -5.42 6.43 -13.74
C THR A 149 -5.65 6.67 -12.25
N ASN A 150 -6.90 6.78 -11.79
CA ASN A 150 -7.23 7.23 -10.43
C ASN A 150 -7.73 6.10 -9.50
N PHE A 151 -7.90 4.89 -10.03
CA PHE A 151 -8.43 3.74 -9.28
C PHE A 151 -7.76 2.44 -9.73
N ALA A 152 -7.39 1.59 -8.78
CA ALA A 152 -6.86 0.26 -9.06
C ALA A 152 -7.93 -0.78 -8.75
N GLU A 153 -8.35 -1.58 -9.74
CA GLU A 153 -9.30 -2.67 -9.50
C GLU A 153 -8.68 -3.78 -8.65
N GLN A 154 -7.37 -4.00 -8.81
CA GLN A 154 -6.62 -4.94 -7.97
C GLN A 154 -5.28 -4.35 -7.54
N ILE A 155 -4.88 -4.69 -6.31
CA ILE A 155 -3.60 -4.30 -5.76
C ILE A 155 -2.96 -5.52 -5.09
N PHE A 156 -1.72 -5.79 -5.43
CA PHE A 156 -0.93 -6.90 -4.89
C PHE A 156 0.24 -6.33 -4.10
N LEU A 157 0.35 -6.72 -2.84
CA LEU A 157 1.46 -6.38 -1.96
C LEU A 157 2.20 -7.68 -1.67
N GLU A 158 3.40 -7.82 -2.22
CA GLU A 158 4.14 -9.09 -2.26
C GLU A 158 5.50 -8.94 -1.59
N HIS A 159 5.75 -9.73 -0.55
CA HIS A 159 7.07 -9.80 0.09
C HIS A 159 7.90 -10.94 -0.50
N TYR A 160 9.11 -10.63 -0.96
CA TYR A 160 10.00 -11.63 -1.56
C TYR A 160 10.82 -12.42 -0.53
N ASN A 161 10.86 -11.96 0.72
CA ASN A 161 11.70 -12.57 1.77
C ASN A 161 10.92 -12.87 3.06
N LEU A 162 9.61 -12.63 3.07
CA LEU A 162 8.72 -12.84 4.21
C LEU A 162 7.47 -13.53 3.70
N ASN A 163 6.91 -14.42 4.51
CA ASN A 163 5.67 -15.13 4.18
C ASN A 163 4.45 -14.26 4.53
N ILE A 164 4.39 -13.07 3.92
CA ILE A 164 3.28 -12.13 4.03
C ILE A 164 2.93 -11.64 2.62
N ASN A 165 1.69 -11.83 2.20
CA ASN A 165 1.16 -11.28 0.95
C ASN A 165 -0.23 -10.71 1.19
N ILE A 166 -0.55 -9.59 0.53
CA ILE A 166 -1.88 -8.98 0.58
C ILE A 166 -2.41 -8.81 -0.83
N LYS A 167 -3.63 -9.28 -1.08
CA LYS A 167 -4.38 -9.06 -2.31
C LYS A 167 -5.59 -8.22 -1.99
N LEU A 168 -5.75 -7.11 -2.69
CA LEU A 168 -6.88 -6.21 -2.57
C LEU A 168 -7.64 -6.23 -3.89
N LYS A 169 -8.94 -6.51 -3.83
CA LYS A 169 -9.85 -6.46 -4.98
C LYS A 169 -10.97 -5.48 -4.71
N GLN A 170 -11.13 -4.48 -5.56
CA GLN A 170 -12.16 -3.47 -5.40
C GLN A 170 -13.56 -4.11 -5.41
N ILE A 171 -14.44 -3.63 -4.52
CA ILE A 171 -15.83 -4.11 -4.45
C ILE A 171 -16.88 -3.03 -4.77
N ILE A 172 -16.53 -1.75 -4.66
CA ILE A 172 -17.45 -0.63 -4.90
C ILE A 172 -16.72 0.39 -5.79
N LYS A 173 -17.43 0.93 -6.79
CA LYS A 173 -16.96 1.94 -7.74
C LYS A 173 -17.28 3.34 -7.26
#